data_AF-A0AAE5M1Q7-F1
#
_entry.id   AF-A0AAE5M1Q7-F1
#
_cell.length_a   1.000
_cell.length_b   1.000
_cell.length_c   1.000
_cell.angle_alpha   90.00
_cell.angle_beta   90.00
_cell.angle_gamma   90.00
#
_symmetry.space_group_name_H-M   'P 1'
#
loop_
_entity.id
_entity.type
_entity.pdbx_description
1 polymer ?
#
loop_
_entity_poly.entity_id
_entity_poly.type
_entity_poly.pdbx_seq_one_letter_code
_entity_poly.pdbx_strand_id
1 'polypeptide(L)'
;MWHSQAHYNQIRSVMKDNVEGEVLQRLIDEALALPPSKGAVINTFDHMWGYFKKEANDTEKNRHQTLKADFESGKTTSDELLSFIYTLATKYQSKYLLNSSILKNA
;
A
#
# COMPACT_ATOMS: atom_id res chain seq x y z
N MET A 1 -6.94 1.76 -3.16
CA MET A 1 -5.69 1.92 -3.93
C MET A 1 -4.73 2.75 -3.10
N TRP A 2 -3.43 2.48 -3.18
CA TRP A 2 -2.35 3.03 -2.33
C TRP A 2 -2.34 4.57 -2.19
N HIS A 3 -2.97 5.31 -3.10
CA HIS A 3 -2.93 6.77 -3.14
C HIS A 3 -4.09 7.45 -2.38
N SER A 4 -5.34 7.01 -2.56
CA SER A 4 -6.50 7.47 -1.78
C SER A 4 -7.76 6.67 -2.12
N GLN A 5 -8.64 6.45 -1.14
CA GLN A 5 -9.98 5.91 -1.38
C GLN A 5 -10.85 6.87 -2.20
N ALA A 6 -10.63 8.19 -2.07
CA ALA A 6 -11.33 9.20 -2.84
C ALA A 6 -10.99 9.09 -4.34
N HIS A 7 -9.70 8.96 -4.69
CA HIS A 7 -9.28 8.78 -6.08
C HIS A 7 -9.80 7.47 -6.68
N TYR A 8 -9.81 6.38 -5.91
CA TYR A 8 -10.42 5.12 -6.36
C TYR A 8 -11.91 5.27 -6.65
N ASN A 9 -12.66 5.96 -5.77
CA ASN A 9 -14.08 6.20 -5.97
C ASN A 9 -14.35 7.13 -7.17
N GLN A 10 -13.49 8.12 -7.38
CA GLN A 10 -13.59 9.06 -8.50
C GLN A 10 -13.30 8.36 -9.84
N ILE A 11 -12.23 7.57 -9.93
CA ILE A 11 -11.92 6.73 -11.11
C ILE A 11 -13.06 5.75 -11.38
N ARG A 12 -13.60 5.10 -10.34
CA ARG A 12 -14.74 4.18 -10.47
C ARG A 12 -16.03 4.87 -10.94
N SER A 13 -16.25 6.12 -10.54
CA SER A 13 -17.40 6.91 -10.99
C SER A 13 -17.25 7.31 -12.45
N VAL A 14 -16.06 7.77 -12.85
CA VAL A 14 -15.75 8.18 -14.23
C VAL A 14 -15.81 6.99 -15.20
N MET A 15 -15.36 5.80 -14.78
CA MET A 15 -15.47 4.58 -15.59
C MET A 15 -16.91 4.13 -15.88
N LYS A 16 -17.91 4.55 -15.08
CA LYS A 16 -19.31 4.22 -15.35
C LYS A 16 -19.91 5.01 -16.53
N ASP A 17 -19.29 6.12 -16.92
CA ASP A 17 -19.82 7.05 -17.92
C ASP A 17 -19.15 6.94 -19.30
N ASN A 18 -18.49 5.81 -19.61
CA ASN A 18 -17.90 5.52 -20.93
C ASN A 18 -16.89 6.59 -21.42
N VAL A 19 -16.03 7.05 -20.50
CA VAL A 19 -15.07 8.13 -20.73
C VAL A 19 -13.89 7.64 -21.60
N GLU A 20 -13.47 8.47 -22.54
CA GLU A 20 -12.36 8.16 -23.45
C GLU A 20 -11.06 7.85 -22.69
N GLY A 21 -10.31 6.87 -23.20
CA GLY A 21 -9.14 6.28 -22.51
C GLY A 21 -8.06 7.29 -22.10
N GLU A 22 -7.89 8.37 -22.86
CA GLU A 22 -6.88 9.42 -22.56
C GLU A 22 -7.25 10.28 -21.35
N VAL A 23 -8.54 10.49 -21.09
CA VAL A 23 -9.01 11.25 -19.93
C VAL A 23 -8.90 10.38 -18.67
N LEU A 24 -9.23 9.09 -18.79
CA LEU A 24 -9.05 8.12 -17.72
C LEU A 24 -7.57 7.95 -17.34
N GLN A 25 -6.67 7.87 -18.32
CA GLN A 25 -5.23 7.73 -18.07
C GLN A 25 -4.66 8.96 -17.37
N ARG A 26 -5.04 10.18 -17.80
CA ARG A 26 -4.65 11.43 -17.12
C ARG A 26 -5.07 11.47 -15.66
N LEU A 27 -6.31 11.06 -15.35
CA LEU A 27 -6.82 11.03 -13.97
C LEU A 27 -6.10 9.99 -13.11
N ILE A 28 -5.67 8.87 -13.71
CA ILE A 28 -4.83 7.87 -13.04
C ILE A 28 -3.44 8.47 -12.79
N ASP A 29 -2.83 9.12 -13.77
CA ASP A 29 -1.49 9.71 -13.65
C ASP A 29 -1.46 10.84 -12.61
N GLU A 30 -2.48 11.70 -12.58
CA GLU A 30 -2.66 12.73 -11.55
C GLU A 30 -2.82 12.13 -10.15
N ALA A 31 -3.61 11.06 -10.01
CA ALA A 31 -3.79 10.36 -8.74
C ALA A 31 -2.50 9.65 -8.27
N LEU A 32 -1.68 9.15 -9.20
CA LEU A 32 -0.37 8.56 -8.92
C LEU A 32 0.68 9.61 -8.57
N ALA A 33 0.58 10.82 -9.13
CA ALA A 33 1.48 11.94 -8.86
C ALA A 33 1.28 12.57 -7.47
N LEU A 34 0.13 12.34 -6.82
CA LEU A 34 -0.11 12.80 -5.47
C LEU A 34 0.55 11.86 -4.44
N PRO A 35 1.32 12.41 -3.48
CA PRO A 35 1.86 11.60 -2.40
C PRO A 35 0.70 10.97 -1.60
N PRO A 36 0.76 9.67 -1.31
CA PRO A 36 -0.30 9.00 -0.58
C PRO A 36 -0.49 9.63 0.80
N SER A 37 -1.74 9.82 1.22
CA SER A 37 -2.01 10.32 2.56
C SER A 37 -1.52 9.32 3.62
N LYS A 38 -1.18 9.79 4.83
CA LYS A 38 -0.78 8.90 5.93
C LYS A 38 -1.78 7.75 6.14
N GLY A 39 -3.08 8.05 6.09
CA GLY A 39 -4.13 7.04 6.21
C GLY A 39 -4.13 6.02 5.07
N ALA A 40 -3.83 6.43 3.83
CA ALA A 40 -3.73 5.51 2.70
C ALA A 40 -2.51 4.58 2.81
N VAL A 41 -1.37 5.10 3.28
CA VAL A 41 -0.17 4.30 3.56
C VAL A 41 -0.46 3.25 4.64
N ILE A 42 -1.02 3.67 5.79
CA ILE A 42 -1.34 2.77 6.91
C ILE A 42 -2.33 1.68 6.48
N ASN A 43 -3.39 2.06 5.78
CA ASN A 43 -4.39 1.09 5.31
C ASN A 43 -3.77 0.05 4.38
N THR A 44 -2.83 0.47 3.52
CA THR A 44 -2.21 -0.45 2.58
C THR A 44 -1.14 -1.33 3.25
N PHE A 45 -0.42 -0.77 4.22
CA PHE A 45 0.47 -1.52 5.12
C PHE A 45 -0.28 -2.60 5.90
N ASP A 46 -1.39 -2.26 6.58
CA ASP A 46 -2.24 -3.21 7.33
C ASP A 46 -2.83 -4.30 6.41
N HIS A 47 -3.18 -3.93 5.17
CA HIS A 47 -3.69 -4.87 4.18
C HIS A 47 -2.62 -5.90 3.77
N MET A 48 -1.41 -5.46 3.45
CA MET A 48 -0.30 -6.36 3.10
C MET A 48 0.13 -7.23 4.30
N TRP A 49 0.15 -6.66 5.51
CA TRP A 49 0.37 -7.42 6.73
C TRP A 49 -0.64 -8.57 6.91
N GLY A 50 -1.88 -8.37 6.45
CA GLY A 50 -2.94 -9.38 6.46
C GLY A 50 -2.55 -10.74 5.88
N TYR A 51 -1.63 -10.78 4.92
CA TYR A 51 -1.13 -12.02 4.31
C TYR A 51 -0.32 -12.90 5.26
N PHE A 52 0.32 -12.29 6.28
CA PHE A 52 1.23 -12.99 7.18
C PHE A 52 0.59 -13.34 8.53
N LYS A 53 -0.59 -12.81 8.85
CA LYS A 53 -1.22 -12.91 10.19
C LYS A 53 -1.34 -14.32 10.76
N LYS A 54 -1.43 -15.35 9.90
CA LYS A 54 -1.58 -16.76 10.32
C LYS A 54 -0.24 -17.47 10.56
N GLU A 55 0.87 -16.90 10.08
CA GLU A 55 2.20 -17.54 10.05
C GLU A 55 3.27 -16.70 10.76
N ALA A 56 3.00 -15.41 10.98
CA ALA A 56 3.88 -14.48 11.66
C ALA A 56 3.97 -14.79 13.17
N ASN A 57 5.17 -14.68 13.70
CA ASN A 57 5.41 -14.84 15.13
C ASN A 57 5.12 -13.55 15.92
N ASP A 58 5.17 -13.65 17.25
CA ASP A 58 4.88 -12.51 18.13
C ASP A 58 5.86 -11.34 17.93
N THR A 59 7.13 -11.62 17.61
CA THR A 59 8.13 -10.58 17.31
C THR A 59 7.74 -9.78 16.07
N GLU A 60 7.30 -10.44 14.99
CA GLU A 60 6.86 -9.80 13.75
C GLU A 60 5.57 -9.03 13.93
N LYS A 61 4.63 -9.59 14.70
CA LYS A 61 3.38 -8.90 15.07
C LYS A 61 3.65 -7.63 15.87
N ASN A 62 4.55 -7.69 16.85
CA ASN A 62 4.96 -6.53 17.63
C ASN A 62 5.67 -5.49 16.73
N ARG A 63 6.58 -5.94 15.85
CA ARG A 63 7.28 -5.05 14.92
C ARG A 63 6.31 -4.32 13.98
N HIS A 64 5.29 -5.01 13.47
CA HIS A 64 4.23 -4.39 12.68
C HIS A 64 3.51 -3.26 13.45
N GLN A 65 3.12 -3.52 14.70
CA GLN A 65 2.45 -2.52 15.54
C GLN A 65 3.35 -1.32 15.83
N THR A 66 4.62 -1.56 16.15
CA THR A 66 5.60 -0.50 16.39
C THR A 66 5.82 0.36 15.16
N LEU A 67 6.07 -0.24 13.99
CA LEU A 67 6.27 0.50 12.73
C LEU A 67 5.05 1.36 12.37
N LYS A 68 3.84 0.84 12.58
CA LYS A 68 2.61 1.61 12.37
C LYS A 68 2.56 2.85 13.27
N ALA A 69 2.79 2.69 14.57
CA ALA A 69 2.76 3.80 15.53
C ALA A 69 3.89 4.83 15.26
N ASP A 70 5.07 4.34 14.89
CA ASP A 70 6.19 5.19 14.50
C ASP A 70 5.85 5.99 13.24
N PHE A 71 5.15 5.41 12.26
CA PHE A 71 4.77 6.12 11.04
C PHE A 71 3.70 7.18 11.30
N GLU A 72 2.70 6.84 12.11
CA GLU A 72 1.67 7.78 12.56
C GLU A 72 2.31 9.01 13.26
N SER A 73 3.28 8.76 14.13
CA SER A 73 4.03 9.79 14.86
C SER A 73 5.15 10.47 14.05
N GLY A 74 5.42 10.04 12.82
CA GLY A 74 6.42 10.64 11.94
C GLY A 74 7.88 10.27 12.26
N LYS A 75 8.11 9.18 13.01
CA LYS A 75 9.43 8.67 13.39
C LYS A 75 10.05 7.74 12.35
N THR A 76 9.27 7.28 11.38
CA THR A 76 9.68 6.34 10.32
C THR A 76 9.02 6.74 9.00
N THR A 77 9.52 6.24 7.88
CA THR A 77 9.01 6.54 6.53
C THR A 77 8.16 5.40 5.96
N SER A 78 7.45 5.65 4.87
CA SER A 78 6.74 4.60 4.13
C SER A 78 7.68 3.50 3.60
N ASP A 79 8.94 3.84 3.34
CA ASP A 79 9.93 2.93 2.77
C ASP A 79 10.37 1.89 3.81
N GLU A 80 10.44 2.29 5.08
CA GLU A 80 10.72 1.36 6.18
C GLU A 80 9.55 0.38 6.42
N LEU A 81 8.30 0.86 6.25
CA LEU A 81 7.10 0.00 6.26
C LEU A 81 7.15 -1.01 5.10
N LEU A 82 7.49 -0.55 3.90
CA LEU A 82 7.61 -1.38 2.71
C LEU A 82 8.74 -2.43 2.84
N SER A 83 9.90 -2.02 3.35
CA SER A 83 11.05 -2.90 3.59
C SER A 83 10.70 -4.05 4.56
N PHE A 84 9.92 -3.74 5.60
CA PHE A 84 9.42 -4.77 6.52
C PHE A 84 8.52 -5.79 5.79
N ILE A 85 7.57 -5.31 4.98
CA ILE A 85 6.68 -6.18 4.20
C ILE A 85 7.46 -7.02 3.18
N TYR A 86 8.44 -6.44 2.51
CA TYR A 86 9.30 -7.16 1.57
C TYR A 86 10.08 -8.29 2.25
N THR A 87 10.61 -8.02 3.45
CA THR A 87 11.30 -9.02 4.26
C THR A 87 10.39 -10.20 4.60
N LEU A 88 9.15 -9.92 5.04
CA LEU A 88 8.17 -10.98 5.31
C LEU A 88 7.74 -11.71 4.04
N ALA A 89 7.51 -10.99 2.94
CA ALA A 89 7.13 -11.59 1.66
C ALA A 89 8.22 -12.55 1.15
N THR A 90 9.49 -12.22 1.36
CA THR A 90 10.63 -13.08 1.05
C THR A 90 10.70 -14.27 2.00
N LYS A 91 10.59 -14.04 3.31
CA LYS A 91 10.63 -15.10 4.33
C LYS A 91 9.54 -16.16 4.13
N TYR A 92 8.31 -15.72 3.91
CA TYR A 92 7.14 -16.57 3.73
C TYR A 92 6.85 -16.95 2.27
N GLN A 93 7.74 -16.56 1.34
CA GLN A 93 7.63 -16.87 -0.08
C GLN A 93 6.27 -16.45 -0.69
N SER A 94 5.75 -15.30 -0.28
CA SER A 94 4.49 -14.75 -0.77
C SER A 94 4.65 -14.21 -2.19
N LYS A 95 4.56 -15.12 -3.18
CA LYS A 95 4.73 -14.81 -4.61
C LYS A 95 3.79 -13.70 -5.10
N TYR A 96 2.58 -13.61 -4.55
CA TYR A 96 1.64 -12.55 -4.90
C TYR A 96 2.18 -11.17 -4.53
N LEU A 97 2.66 -11.01 -3.29
CA LEU A 97 3.21 -9.74 -2.81
C LEU A 97 4.53 -9.40 -3.52
N LEU A 98 5.43 -10.37 -3.66
CA LEU A 98 6.72 -10.18 -4.35
C LEU A 98 6.55 -9.73 -5.82
N ASN A 99 5.44 -10.07 -6.46
CA ASN A 99 5.15 -9.64 -7.83
C ASN A 99 4.35 -8.33 -7.93
N SER A 100 3.92 -7.76 -6.80
CA SER A 100 3.14 -6.52 -6.77
C SER A 100 3.99 -5.31 -7.22
N SER A 101 3.36 -4.37 -7.93
CA SER A 101 4.00 -3.14 -8.39
C SER A 101 4.52 -2.26 -7.25
N ILE A 102 3.92 -2.38 -6.08
CA ILE A 102 4.27 -1.66 -4.86
C ILE A 102 5.64 -2.13 -4.33
N LEU A 103 5.83 -3.45 -4.16
CA LEU A 103 7.08 -3.99 -3.60
C LEU A 103 8.21 -4.08 -4.63
N LYS A 104 7.90 -3.99 -5.93
CA LYS A 104 8.91 -3.90 -7.00
C LYS A 104 9.67 -2.57 -7.01
N ASN A 105 9.10 -1.54 -6.39
CA ASN A 105 9.67 -0.19 -6.32
C ASN A 105 10.06 0.21 -4.88
N ALA A 106 10.09 -0.77 -3.95
CA ALA A 106 10.39 -0.59 -2.54
C ALA A 106 11.88 -0.78 -2.23
#